data_AF-A0A963XVM8-F1
#
_entry.id   AF-A0A963XVM8-F1
#
_cell.length_a   1.000
_cell.length_b   1.000
_cell.length_c   1.000
_cell.angle_alpha   90.00
_cell.angle_beta   90.00
_cell.angle_gamma   90.00
#
_symmetry.space_group_name_H-M   'P 1'
#
loop_
_entity.id
_entity.type
_entity.pdbx_description
1 polymer ?
#
loop_
_entity_poly.entity_id
_entity_poly.type
_entity_poly.pdbx_seq_one_letter_code
_entity_poly.pdbx_strand_id
1 'polypeptide(L)'
;MGNGIIQRSNIALGALVLAALVPLISVAVGGMGGVGFLIFLAALGFAAVNGILAYNGLAQFWSRINEGMQNHQSSKDRKKELGENLITFANRVGRQEHVTHTRLQSELRRAAKAISSGQSAAMVFANLSTNFPQLNTNAQYQTVHQKFVEIEEKIDRDTRQLNAMIGEWNGILSSFPLEQLSRQLPFSRVKFRS
;
A
#
# COMPACT_ATOMS: atom_id res chain seq x y z
N MET A 1 16.92 -9.07 2.03
CA MET A 1 18.07 -8.48 2.75
C MET A 1 17.90 -6.97 2.73
N GLY A 2 17.51 -6.35 3.85
CA GLY A 2 17.17 -4.91 3.85
C GLY A 2 16.77 -4.29 5.19
N ASN A 3 16.80 -5.04 6.31
CA ASN A 3 16.43 -4.53 7.64
C ASN A 3 17.61 -3.92 8.44
N GLY A 4 18.80 -3.83 7.86
CA GLY A 4 20.01 -3.45 8.60
C GLY A 4 20.27 -1.94 8.75
N ILE A 5 19.58 -1.09 7.99
CA ILE A 5 19.95 0.34 7.88
C ILE A 5 19.14 1.22 8.85
N ILE A 6 17.85 0.93 9.07
CA ILE A 6 16.97 1.74 9.94
C ILE A 6 17.22 1.46 11.44
N GLN A 7 17.65 0.25 11.79
CA GLN A 7 17.95 -0.08 13.19
C GLN A 7 19.28 0.51 13.67
N ARG A 8 20.24 0.73 12.77
CA ARG A 8 21.53 1.35 13.10
C ARG A 8 21.44 2.88 13.25
N SER A 9 20.50 3.55 12.59
CA SER A 9 20.33 5.00 12.76
C SER A 9 19.75 5.35 14.13
N ASN A 10 18.81 4.57 14.65
CA ASN A 10 18.18 4.85 15.95
C ASN A 10 19.10 4.57 17.15
N ILE A 11 20.00 3.58 17.04
CA ILE A 11 21.01 3.31 18.08
C ILE A 11 22.15 4.35 18.01
N ALA A 12 22.54 4.79 16.81
CA ALA A 12 23.50 5.88 16.65
C ALA A 12 22.97 7.22 17.20
N LEU A 13 21.67 7.50 17.01
CA LEU A 13 21.01 8.69 17.58
C LEU A 13 20.95 8.62 19.11
N GLY A 14 20.62 7.46 19.70
CA GLY A 14 20.62 7.27 21.15
C GLY A 14 22.02 7.33 21.80
N ALA A 15 23.06 6.83 21.11
CA ALA A 15 24.44 6.89 21.59
C ALA A 15 25.05 8.30 21.48
N LEU A 16 24.68 9.07 20.46
CA LEU A 16 25.05 10.50 20.34
C LEU A 16 24.38 11.36 21.41
N VAL A 17 23.15 11.00 21.83
CA VAL A 17 22.42 11.66 22.93
C VAL A 17 23.16 11.53 24.26
N LEU A 18 23.83 10.42 24.54
CA LEU A 18 24.64 10.26 25.76
C LEU A 18 26.01 10.92 25.66
N ALA A 19 26.67 10.86 24.49
CA ALA A 19 28.01 11.45 24.33
C ALA A 19 28.01 13.00 24.29
N ALA A 20 26.93 13.62 23.80
CA ALA A 20 26.81 15.08 23.75
C ALA A 20 26.38 15.73 25.08
N LEU A 21 25.85 14.94 26.03
CA LEU A 21 25.49 15.42 27.37
C LEU A 21 26.70 15.51 28.31
N VAL A 22 27.78 14.76 28.06
CA VAL A 22 28.95 14.72 28.96
C VAL A 22 29.74 16.03 29.00
N PRO A 23 30.03 16.75 27.89
CA PRO A 23 30.79 18.00 27.98
C PRO A 23 29.95 19.20 28.46
N LEU A 24 28.61 19.10 28.48
CA LEU A 24 27.71 20.19 28.90
C LEU A 24 27.50 20.26 30.41
N ILE A 25 27.79 19.17 31.15
CA ILE A 25 27.74 19.16 32.62
C ILE A 25 29.01 19.78 33.23
N SER A 26 30.12 19.84 32.49
CA SER A 26 31.42 20.30 32.99
C SER A 26 31.67 21.82 32.93
N VAL A 27 30.78 22.62 32.35
CA VAL A 27 30.90 24.09 32.44
C VAL A 27 30.03 24.60 33.60
N ALA A 28 30.31 24.03 34.77
CA ALA A 28 29.94 24.64 36.03
C ALA A 28 30.97 25.73 36.34
N VAL A 29 30.45 26.92 36.67
CA VAL A 29 31.05 28.02 37.46
C VAL A 29 31.00 29.35 36.70
N GLY A 30 29.95 30.15 36.98
CA GLY A 30 29.96 31.60 36.80
C GLY A 30 28.80 32.22 36.01
N GLY A 31 27.67 32.52 36.68
CA GLY A 31 26.65 33.45 36.16
C GLY A 31 25.25 32.84 35.94
N MET A 32 24.48 32.67 37.03
CA MET A 32 23.19 31.96 37.06
C MET A 32 22.00 32.61 36.29
N GLY A 33 22.17 33.76 35.63
CA GLY A 33 21.06 34.43 34.90
C GLY A 33 21.04 34.22 33.38
N GLY A 34 22.19 34.40 32.71
CA GLY A 34 22.26 34.37 31.23
C GLY A 34 22.46 32.97 30.66
N VAL A 35 23.24 32.13 31.33
CA VAL A 35 23.61 30.80 30.81
C VAL A 35 22.43 29.82 30.88
N GLY A 36 21.65 29.86 31.96
CA GLY A 36 20.43 29.05 32.09
C GLY A 36 19.39 29.39 31.01
N PHE A 37 19.26 30.67 30.66
CA PHE A 37 18.38 31.13 29.59
C PHE A 37 18.85 30.65 28.21
N LEU A 38 20.16 30.68 27.94
CA LEU A 38 20.74 30.14 26.70
C LEU A 38 20.57 28.63 26.58
N ILE A 39 20.76 27.87 27.67
CA ILE A 39 20.52 26.42 27.70
C ILE A 39 19.03 26.12 27.44
N PHE A 40 18.11 26.88 28.04
CA PHE A 40 16.69 26.74 27.80
C PHE A 40 16.31 27.02 26.35
N LEU A 41 16.82 28.11 25.75
CA LEU A 41 16.61 28.44 24.34
C LEU A 41 17.19 27.37 23.41
N ALA A 42 18.38 26.85 23.71
CA ALA A 42 18.99 25.77 22.94
C ALA A 42 18.17 24.48 23.01
N ALA A 43 17.67 24.11 24.19
CA ALA A 43 16.79 22.96 24.38
C ALA A 43 15.46 23.13 23.62
N LEU A 44 14.86 24.32 23.65
CA LEU A 44 13.63 24.63 22.91
C LEU A 44 13.85 24.58 21.40
N GLY A 45 14.95 25.15 20.90
CA GLY A 45 15.33 25.10 19.49
C GLY A 45 15.57 23.66 19.02
N PHE A 46 16.25 22.85 19.83
CA PHE A 46 16.46 21.44 19.55
C PHE A 46 15.13 20.66 19.50
N ALA A 47 14.22 20.89 20.46
CA ALA A 47 12.90 20.26 20.46
C ALA A 47 12.08 20.65 19.21
N ALA A 48 12.12 21.91 18.79
CA ALA A 48 11.43 22.39 17.60
C ALA A 48 11.96 21.72 16.31
N VAL A 49 13.27 21.63 16.13
CA VAL A 49 13.89 20.95 14.96
C VAL A 49 13.48 19.48 14.90
N ASN A 50 13.54 18.77 16.04
CA ASN A 50 13.14 17.36 16.10
C ASN A 50 11.64 17.18 15.78
N GLY A 51 10.79 18.08 16.27
CA GLY A 51 9.36 18.08 15.96
C GLY A 51 9.07 18.23 14.46
N ILE A 52 9.76 19.14 13.78
CA ILE A 52 9.63 19.35 12.33
C ILE A 52 10.07 18.10 11.55
N LEU A 53 11.21 17.52 11.92
CA LEU A 53 11.72 16.31 11.25
C LEU A 53 10.76 15.13 11.43
N ALA A 54 10.22 14.93 12.64
CA ALA A 54 9.23 13.91 12.91
C ALA A 54 7.96 14.12 12.06
N TYR A 55 7.41 15.35 12.04
CA TYR A 55 6.23 15.68 11.24
C TYR A 55 6.45 15.41 9.75
N ASN A 56 7.58 15.85 9.19
CA ASN A 56 7.90 15.63 7.77
C ASN A 56 8.04 14.13 7.46
N GLY A 57 8.62 13.34 8.37
CA GLY A 57 8.69 11.89 8.24
C GLY A 57 7.30 11.24 8.21
N LEU A 58 6.41 11.63 9.12
CA LEU A 58 5.03 11.12 9.14
C LEU A 58 4.27 11.53 7.87
N ALA A 59 4.41 12.78 7.41
CA ALA A 59 3.75 13.26 6.20
C ALA A 59 4.21 12.50 4.95
N GLN A 60 5.51 12.24 4.82
CA GLN A 60 6.05 11.43 3.73
C GLN A 60 5.52 9.99 3.77
N PHE A 61 5.47 9.38 4.96
CA PHE A 61 4.93 8.03 5.11
C PHE A 61 3.44 7.98 4.74
N TRP A 62 2.66 8.97 5.16
CA TRP A 62 1.26 9.11 4.80
C TRP A 62 1.05 9.25 3.28
N SER A 63 1.89 10.03 2.60
CA SER A 63 1.87 10.12 1.13
C SER A 63 2.05 8.75 0.48
N ARG A 64 3.03 7.96 0.93
CA ARG A 64 3.30 6.62 0.40
C ARG A 64 2.12 5.66 0.59
N ILE A 65 1.42 5.73 1.73
CA ILE A 65 0.19 4.95 1.94
C ILE A 65 -0.88 5.37 0.93
N ASN A 66 -1.10 6.68 0.75
CA ASN A 66 -2.11 7.19 -0.18
C ASN A 66 -1.80 6.79 -1.62
N GLU A 67 -0.55 6.91 -2.04
CA GLU A 67 -0.07 6.43 -3.35
C GLU A 67 -0.31 4.94 -3.50
N GLY A 68 0.01 4.13 -2.47
CA GLY A 68 -0.28 2.71 -2.44
C GLY A 68 -1.78 2.40 -2.58
N MET A 69 -2.65 3.16 -1.91
CA MET A 69 -4.10 3.03 -2.02
C MET A 69 -4.62 3.37 -3.42
N GLN A 70 -4.11 4.44 -4.04
CA GLN A 70 -4.46 4.82 -5.40
C GLN A 70 -4.02 3.76 -6.40
N ASN A 71 -2.80 3.23 -6.25
CA ASN A 71 -2.29 2.15 -7.09
C ASN A 71 -3.16 0.89 -6.98
N HIS A 72 -3.50 0.47 -5.77
CA HIS A 72 -4.39 -0.68 -5.54
C HIS A 72 -5.77 -0.47 -6.19
N GLN A 73 -6.35 0.72 -6.04
CA GLN A 73 -7.63 1.05 -6.65
C GLN A 73 -7.55 1.02 -8.18
N SER A 74 -6.48 1.58 -8.77
CA SER A 74 -6.25 1.53 -10.21
C SER A 74 -6.16 0.10 -10.74
N SER A 75 -5.55 -0.82 -9.97
CA SER A 75 -5.46 -2.24 -10.34
C SER A 75 -6.84 -2.90 -10.35
N LYS A 76 -7.70 -2.57 -9.37
CA LYS A 76 -9.10 -3.04 -9.33
C LYS A 76 -9.92 -2.50 -10.50
N ASP A 77 -9.72 -1.24 -10.88
CA ASP A 77 -10.46 -0.65 -12.00
C ASP A 77 -10.00 -1.23 -13.35
N ARG A 78 -8.69 -1.49 -13.53
CA ARG A 78 -8.18 -2.26 -14.67
C ARG A 78 -8.76 -3.67 -14.75
N LYS A 79 -8.97 -4.35 -13.62
CA LYS A 79 -9.65 -5.66 -13.59
C LYS A 79 -11.09 -5.56 -14.15
N LYS A 80 -11.82 -4.47 -13.85
CA LYS A 80 -13.17 -4.25 -14.41
C LYS A 80 -13.12 -3.96 -15.91
N GLU A 81 -12.17 -3.14 -16.36
CA GLU A 81 -11.94 -2.84 -17.78
C GLU A 81 -11.60 -4.10 -18.59
N LEU A 82 -10.78 -5.00 -18.02
CA LEU A 82 -10.53 -6.33 -18.62
C LEU A 82 -11.82 -7.16 -18.76
N GLY A 83 -12.80 -6.98 -17.88
CA GLY A 83 -14.13 -7.57 -18.02
C GLY A 83 -14.85 -7.11 -19.30
N GLU A 84 -14.73 -5.84 -19.66
CA GLU A 84 -15.30 -5.30 -20.91
C GLU A 84 -14.61 -5.88 -22.15
N ASN A 85 -13.29 -6.11 -22.07
CA ASN A 85 -12.55 -6.83 -23.11
C ASN A 85 -13.05 -8.27 -23.28
N LEU A 86 -13.39 -8.95 -22.18
CA LEU A 86 -14.00 -10.29 -22.23
C LEU A 86 -15.41 -10.27 -22.86
N ILE A 87 -16.22 -9.24 -22.60
CA ILE A 87 -17.52 -9.04 -23.29
C ILE A 87 -17.32 -8.84 -24.79
N THR A 88 -16.31 -8.05 -25.17
CA THR A 88 -15.97 -7.81 -26.58
C THR A 88 -15.53 -9.11 -27.26
N PHE A 89 -14.74 -9.94 -26.58
CA PHE A 89 -14.39 -11.28 -27.04
C PHE A 89 -15.64 -12.17 -27.19
N ALA A 90 -16.53 -12.20 -26.19
CA ALA A 90 -17.79 -12.94 -26.26
C ALA A 90 -18.64 -12.54 -27.47
N ASN A 91 -18.72 -11.25 -27.78
CA ASN A 91 -19.44 -10.72 -28.94
C ASN A 91 -18.77 -11.07 -30.27
N ARG A 92 -17.46 -11.26 -30.30
CA ARG A 92 -16.75 -11.75 -31.48
C ARG A 92 -17.04 -13.22 -31.73
N VAL A 93 -16.94 -14.05 -30.69
CA VAL A 93 -17.26 -15.49 -30.74
C VAL A 93 -18.69 -15.70 -31.22
N GLY A 94 -19.66 -14.95 -30.68
CA GLY A 94 -21.06 -15.04 -31.10
C GLY A 94 -21.33 -14.61 -32.54
N ARG A 95 -20.47 -13.75 -33.14
CA ARG A 95 -20.59 -13.33 -34.55
C ARG A 95 -19.91 -14.28 -35.52
N GLN A 96 -18.83 -14.94 -35.12
CA GLN A 96 -18.08 -15.83 -36.03
C GLN A 96 -18.70 -17.22 -36.12
N GLU A 97 -19.50 -17.64 -35.14
CA GLU A 97 -20.08 -18.99 -35.08
C GLU A 97 -21.60 -18.96 -34.89
N HIS A 98 -22.29 -18.46 -35.92
CA HIS A 98 -23.68 -17.99 -35.95
C HIS A 98 -24.80 -18.92 -35.41
N VAL A 99 -24.57 -20.20 -35.09
CA VAL A 99 -25.67 -21.14 -34.76
C VAL A 99 -25.44 -21.99 -33.51
N THR A 100 -24.19 -22.26 -33.08
CA THR A 100 -23.92 -23.24 -32.00
C THR A 100 -23.50 -22.61 -30.66
N HIS A 101 -23.19 -21.31 -30.61
CA HIS A 101 -22.49 -20.71 -29.46
C HIS A 101 -23.21 -19.57 -28.73
N THR A 102 -24.53 -19.39 -28.90
CA THR A 102 -25.33 -18.44 -28.10
C THR A 102 -25.17 -18.69 -26.59
N ARG A 103 -25.09 -19.97 -26.20
CA ARG A 103 -24.82 -20.37 -24.81
C ARG A 103 -23.44 -19.92 -24.34
N LEU A 104 -22.38 -20.17 -25.13
CA LEU A 104 -21.02 -19.76 -24.81
C LEU A 104 -20.90 -18.23 -24.69
N GLN A 105 -21.50 -17.48 -25.62
CA GLN A 105 -21.53 -16.01 -25.55
C GLN A 105 -22.19 -15.53 -24.25
N SER A 106 -23.32 -16.15 -23.86
CA SER A 106 -24.03 -15.78 -22.63
C SER A 106 -23.20 -16.08 -21.38
N GLU A 107 -22.49 -17.21 -21.35
CA GLU A 107 -21.63 -17.59 -20.23
C GLU A 107 -20.37 -16.72 -20.13
N LEU A 108 -19.76 -16.35 -21.26
CA LEU A 108 -18.64 -15.39 -21.26
C LEU A 108 -19.06 -14.00 -20.76
N ARG A 109 -20.28 -13.55 -21.08
CA ARG A 109 -20.82 -12.30 -20.54
C ARG A 109 -21.11 -12.40 -19.03
N ARG A 110 -21.65 -13.53 -18.57
CA ARG A 110 -21.85 -13.81 -17.13
C ARG A 110 -20.51 -13.81 -16.39
N ALA A 111 -19.51 -14.48 -16.96
CA ALA A 111 -18.15 -14.52 -16.45
C ALA A 111 -17.54 -13.12 -16.32
N ALA A 112 -17.65 -12.29 -17.37
CA ALA A 112 -17.17 -10.91 -17.31
C ALA A 112 -17.84 -10.11 -16.18
N LYS A 113 -19.16 -10.22 -16.04
CA LYS A 113 -19.90 -9.53 -14.97
C LYS A 113 -19.48 -10.03 -13.59
N ALA A 114 -19.32 -11.35 -13.43
CA ALA A 114 -18.86 -11.97 -12.19
C ALA A 114 -17.48 -11.43 -11.77
N ILE A 115 -16.52 -11.39 -12.71
CA ILE A 115 -15.16 -10.90 -12.46
C ILE A 115 -15.17 -9.41 -12.11
N SER A 116 -15.92 -8.59 -12.85
CA SER A 116 -16.05 -7.15 -12.59
C SER A 116 -16.75 -6.85 -11.25
N SER A 117 -17.61 -7.76 -10.77
CA SER A 117 -18.24 -7.66 -9.45
C SER A 117 -17.35 -8.08 -8.29
N GLY A 118 -16.12 -8.55 -8.56
CA GLY A 118 -15.12 -8.91 -7.56
C GLY A 118 -14.92 -10.41 -7.37
N GLN A 119 -15.58 -11.26 -8.15
CA GLN A 119 -15.30 -12.70 -8.12
C GLN A 119 -13.86 -12.98 -8.61
N SER A 120 -13.24 -14.05 -8.10
CA SER A 120 -11.94 -14.52 -8.56
C SER A 120 -12.03 -14.93 -10.03
N ALA A 121 -11.15 -14.36 -10.85
CA ALA A 121 -11.05 -14.68 -12.27
C ALA A 121 -10.67 -16.15 -12.45
N ALA A 122 -9.73 -16.67 -11.65
CA ALA A 122 -9.35 -18.08 -11.69
C ALA A 122 -10.55 -19.03 -11.53
N MET A 123 -11.43 -18.77 -10.57
CA MET A 123 -12.65 -19.59 -10.36
C MET A 123 -13.60 -19.52 -11.56
N VAL A 124 -13.81 -18.32 -12.10
CA VAL A 124 -14.69 -18.09 -13.25
C VAL A 124 -14.13 -18.78 -14.51
N PHE A 125 -12.82 -18.65 -14.76
CA PHE A 125 -12.16 -19.30 -15.89
C PHE A 125 -12.16 -20.83 -15.76
N ALA A 126 -11.92 -21.38 -14.56
CA ALA A 126 -12.01 -22.82 -14.33
C ALA A 126 -13.41 -23.39 -14.66
N ASN A 127 -14.47 -22.67 -14.28
CA ASN A 127 -15.84 -23.03 -14.63
C ASN A 127 -16.08 -22.97 -16.15
N LEU A 128 -15.62 -21.90 -16.82
CA LEU A 128 -15.72 -21.77 -18.28
C LEU A 128 -14.97 -22.89 -19.01
N SER A 129 -13.73 -23.20 -18.62
CA SER A 129 -12.92 -24.26 -19.21
C SER A 129 -13.55 -25.65 -19.04
N THR A 130 -14.25 -25.88 -17.92
CA THR A 130 -14.96 -27.16 -17.67
C THR A 130 -16.20 -27.29 -18.56
N ASN A 131 -16.96 -26.20 -18.72
CA ASN A 131 -18.19 -26.21 -19.51
C ASN A 131 -17.95 -26.06 -21.02
N PHE A 132 -16.81 -25.47 -21.41
CA PHE A 132 -16.45 -25.19 -22.80
C PHE A 132 -14.95 -25.47 -23.04
N PRO A 133 -14.53 -26.75 -23.13
CA PRO A 133 -13.13 -27.12 -23.32
C PRO A 133 -12.47 -26.52 -24.56
N GLN A 134 -13.26 -26.23 -25.60
CA GLN A 134 -12.82 -25.59 -26.84
C GLN A 134 -12.24 -24.18 -26.64
N LEU A 135 -12.53 -23.51 -25.53
CA LEU A 135 -11.93 -22.22 -25.20
C LEU A 135 -10.45 -22.35 -24.87
N ASN A 136 -10.02 -23.47 -24.29
CA ASN A 136 -8.63 -23.68 -23.89
C ASN A 136 -7.69 -23.75 -25.08
N THR A 137 -8.18 -24.10 -26.27
CA THR A 137 -7.39 -24.11 -27.51
C THR A 137 -7.39 -22.77 -28.22
N ASN A 138 -8.23 -21.81 -27.80
CA ASN A 138 -8.33 -20.51 -28.43
C ASN A 138 -7.25 -19.55 -27.91
N ALA A 139 -6.32 -19.14 -28.78
CA ALA A 139 -5.22 -18.25 -28.42
C ALA A 139 -5.68 -16.86 -27.91
N GLN A 140 -6.80 -16.32 -28.42
CA GLN A 140 -7.36 -15.05 -27.95
C GLN A 140 -7.91 -15.19 -26.52
N TYR A 141 -8.58 -16.31 -26.23
CA TYR A 141 -9.07 -16.60 -24.89
C TYR A 141 -7.92 -16.76 -23.89
N GLN A 142 -6.87 -17.50 -24.25
CA GLN A 142 -5.67 -17.64 -23.42
C GLN A 142 -5.02 -16.29 -23.12
N THR A 143 -4.95 -15.40 -24.11
CA THR A 143 -4.43 -14.03 -23.94
C THR A 143 -5.26 -13.24 -22.92
N VAL A 144 -6.59 -13.32 -23.00
CA VAL A 144 -7.48 -12.64 -22.04
C VAL A 144 -7.31 -13.24 -20.64
N HIS A 145 -7.28 -14.57 -20.53
CA HIS A 145 -7.05 -15.26 -19.26
C HIS A 145 -5.73 -14.84 -18.62
N GLN A 146 -4.64 -14.80 -19.38
CA GLN A 146 -3.32 -14.39 -18.90
C GLN A 146 -3.33 -12.96 -18.34
N LYS A 147 -4.00 -12.01 -19.00
CA LYS A 147 -4.15 -10.63 -18.49
C LYS A 147 -4.88 -10.59 -17.15
N PHE A 148 -5.86 -11.48 -16.94
CA PHE A 148 -6.55 -11.58 -15.66
C PHE A 148 -5.66 -12.18 -14.56
N VAL A 149 -4.85 -13.18 -14.88
CA VAL A 149 -3.86 -13.73 -13.93
C VAL A 149 -2.88 -12.63 -13.53
N GLU A 150 -2.32 -11.90 -14.50
CA GLU A 150 -1.36 -10.81 -14.25
C GLU A 150 -1.94 -9.70 -13.37
N ILE A 151 -3.19 -9.28 -13.60
CA ILE A 151 -3.81 -8.24 -12.77
C ILE A 151 -4.17 -8.77 -11.37
N GLU A 152 -4.58 -10.04 -11.23
CA GLU A 152 -4.86 -10.62 -9.91
C GLU A 152 -3.58 -10.73 -9.08
N GLU A 153 -2.50 -11.24 -9.67
CA GLU A 153 -1.21 -11.26 -8.99
C GLU A 153 -0.73 -9.85 -8.61
N LYS A 154 -0.99 -8.85 -9.47
CA LYS A 154 -0.67 -7.46 -9.15
C LYS A 154 -1.50 -6.95 -7.97
N ILE A 155 -2.82 -7.19 -7.97
CA ILE A 155 -3.71 -6.81 -6.86
C ILE A 155 -3.24 -7.46 -5.55
N ASP A 156 -2.84 -8.74 -5.59
CA ASP A 156 -2.34 -9.45 -4.42
C ASP A 156 -1.01 -8.89 -3.92
N ARG A 157 -0.09 -8.56 -4.84
CA ARG A 157 1.17 -7.87 -4.49
C ARG A 157 0.90 -6.49 -3.88
N ASP A 158 0.06 -5.67 -4.51
CA ASP A 158 -0.33 -4.35 -4.02
C ASP A 158 -0.96 -4.44 -2.62
N THR A 159 -1.83 -5.43 -2.39
CA THR A 159 -2.49 -5.66 -1.10
C THR A 159 -1.49 -6.00 0.01
N ARG A 160 -0.56 -6.95 -0.25
CA ARG A 160 0.48 -7.31 0.72
C ARG A 160 1.38 -6.12 1.05
N GLN A 161 1.81 -5.37 0.04
CA GLN A 161 2.65 -4.20 0.22
C GLN A 161 1.92 -3.10 1.01
N LEU A 162 0.65 -2.82 0.67
CA LEU A 162 -0.16 -1.84 1.38
C LEU A 162 -0.39 -2.25 2.84
N ASN A 163 -0.68 -3.53 3.11
CA ASN A 163 -0.84 -4.02 4.47
C ASN A 163 0.45 -3.96 5.28
N ALA A 164 1.61 -4.18 4.67
CA ALA A 164 2.91 -3.98 5.33
C ALA A 164 3.11 -2.50 5.73
N MET A 165 2.86 -1.56 4.80
CA MET A 165 2.95 -0.11 5.07
C MET A 165 1.97 0.34 6.15
N ILE A 166 0.72 -0.14 6.11
CA ILE A 166 -0.29 0.15 7.15
C ILE A 166 0.14 -0.42 8.51
N GLY A 167 0.73 -1.61 8.54
CA GLY A 167 1.27 -2.23 9.75
C GLY A 167 2.37 -1.38 10.38
N GLU A 168 3.34 -0.96 9.57
CA GLU A 168 4.42 -0.07 10.00
C GLU A 168 3.88 1.28 10.51
N TRP A 169 2.94 1.90 9.79
CA TRP A 169 2.28 3.14 10.20
C TRP A 169 1.57 3.02 11.55
N ASN A 170 0.75 1.98 11.70
CA ASN A 170 0.02 1.74 12.94
C ASN A 170 0.99 1.44 14.10
N GLY A 171 2.13 0.81 13.82
CA GLY A 171 3.23 0.63 14.77
C GLY A 171 3.86 1.95 15.21
N ILE A 172 4.20 2.83 14.26
CA ILE A 172 4.74 4.18 14.54
C ILE A 172 3.76 4.99 15.39
N LEU A 173 2.49 5.01 15.01
CA LEU A 173 1.44 5.73 15.76
C LEU A 173 1.18 5.14 17.15
N SER A 174 1.55 3.89 17.41
CA SER A 174 1.41 3.26 18.73
C SER A 174 2.62 3.47 19.64
N SER A 175 3.65 4.19 19.20
CA SER A 175 4.80 4.54 20.03
C SER A 175 4.52 5.79 20.88
N PHE A 176 5.03 5.83 22.11
CA PHE A 176 4.97 7.03 22.95
C PHE A 176 5.99 8.08 22.44
N PRO A 177 5.65 9.38 22.33
CA PRO A 177 4.42 10.06 22.75
C PRO A 177 3.33 10.19 21.66
N LEU A 178 3.53 9.58 20.50
CA LEU A 178 2.64 9.72 19.33
C LEU A 178 1.23 9.17 19.57
N GLU A 179 1.05 8.12 20.38
CA GLU A 179 -0.28 7.57 20.69
C GLU A 179 -1.21 8.59 21.38
N GLN A 180 -0.64 9.50 22.17
CA GLN A 180 -1.39 10.54 22.88
C GLN A 180 -1.72 11.71 21.95
N LEU A 181 -0.81 12.02 21.01
CA LEU A 181 -0.98 13.05 19.99
C LEU A 181 -1.83 12.60 18.80
N SER A 182 -1.90 11.30 18.50
CA SER A 182 -2.63 10.74 17.36
C SER A 182 -4.15 10.88 17.48
N ARG A 183 -4.67 11.19 18.68
CA ARG A 183 -6.09 11.52 18.89
C ARG A 183 -6.45 12.95 18.45
N GLN A 184 -5.46 13.84 18.36
CA GLN A 184 -5.64 15.25 18.01
C GLN A 184 -5.08 15.60 16.62
N LEU A 185 -4.15 14.79 16.10
CA LEU A 185 -3.61 14.94 14.75
C LEU A 185 -4.53 14.29 13.69
N PRO A 186 -4.55 14.77 12.43
CA PRO A 186 -5.33 14.17 11.34
C PRO A 186 -4.85 12.77 10.92
N PHE A 187 -3.76 12.30 11.52
CA PHE A 187 -3.08 11.04 11.24
C PHE A 187 -3.68 9.90 12.07
N SER A 188 -4.90 9.49 11.74
CA SER A 188 -5.56 8.37 12.41
C SER A 188 -5.05 7.01 11.90
N ARG A 189 -5.29 5.95 12.69
CA ARG A 189 -4.97 4.57 12.32
C ARG A 189 -5.71 4.17 11.04
N VAL A 190 -5.03 3.45 10.16
CA VAL A 190 -5.60 2.96 8.90
C VAL A 190 -5.97 1.49 9.04
N LYS A 191 -7.16 1.11 8.55
CA LYS A 191 -7.62 -0.28 8.56
C LYS A 191 -6.93 -1.09 7.45
N PHE A 192 -6.51 -2.30 7.77
CA PHE A 192 -6.00 -3.27 6.80
C PHE A 192 -7.01 -3.56 5.68
N ARG A 193 -6.50 -3.87 4.49
CA ARG A 193 -7.31 -4.14 3.30
C ARG A 193 -7.37 -5.64 2.99
N SER A 194 -8.55 -6.05 2.54
CA SER A 194 -8.87 -7.35 1.96
C SER A 194 -9.15 -7.22 0.46
#